data_AF-A0A7C1Y2P7-F1
#
_entry.id   AF-A0A7C1Y2P7-F1
#
_cell.length_a   1.000
_cell.length_b   1.000
_cell.length_c   1.000
_cell.angle_alpha   90.00
_cell.angle_beta   90.00
_cell.angle_gamma   90.00
#
_symmetry.space_group_name_H-M   'P 1'
#
loop_
_entity.id
_entity.type
_entity.pdbx_description
1 polymer ?
#
loop_
_entity_poly.entity_id
_entity_poly.type
_entity_poly.pdbx_seq_one_letter_code
_entity_poly.pdbx_strand_id
1 'polypeptide(L)'
;MRNAKLLVVIGVMMCLSGAAFAEDESEIGFEMTADFFNKYIWRGQNLVDDWVFQPGATVSYGGLSASFWGNLDMTDENGSSGEFSEIDLTLEYSGQFPGIDILGYSVGMI
;
A
#
# COMPACT_ATOMS: atom_id res chain seq x y z
N MET A 1 -23.20 7.98 14.91
CA MET A 1 -21.93 7.51 15.51
C MET A 1 -21.06 6.71 14.55
N ARG A 2 -21.60 5.79 13.74
CA ARG A 2 -20.83 5.02 12.73
C ARG A 2 -20.16 5.91 11.67
N ASN A 3 -20.89 6.91 11.19
CA ASN A 3 -20.43 7.83 10.13
C ASN A 3 -19.36 8.83 10.62
N ALA A 4 -19.41 9.24 11.90
CA ALA A 4 -18.42 10.15 12.48
C ALA A 4 -17.06 9.46 12.70
N LYS A 5 -17.07 8.17 13.06
CA LYS A 5 -15.84 7.36 13.16
C LYS A 5 -15.21 7.16 11.78
N LEU A 6 -16.02 6.88 10.76
CA LEU A 6 -15.56 6.74 9.37
C LEU A 6 -14.93 8.04 8.84
N LEU A 7 -15.56 9.19 9.11
CA LEU A 7 -15.02 10.52 8.74
C LEU A 7 -13.72 10.87 9.48
N VAL A 8 -13.57 10.45 10.74
CA VAL A 8 -12.31 10.63 11.49
C VAL A 8 -11.20 9.75 10.92
N VAL A 9 -11.49 8.51 10.52
CA VAL A 9 -10.50 7.61 9.88
C VAL A 9 -10.04 8.20 8.53
N ILE A 10 -10.98 8.66 7.69
CA ILE A 10 -10.65 9.30 6.41
C ILE A 10 -9.86 10.60 6.63
N GLY A 11 -10.22 11.40 7.63
CA GLY A 11 -9.50 12.64 7.97
C GLY A 11 -8.07 12.39 8.48
N VAL A 12 -7.83 11.31 9.20
CA VAL A 12 -6.47 10.91 9.63
C VAL A 12 -5.65 10.40 8.46
N MET A 13 -6.25 9.63 7.54
CA MET A 13 -5.57 9.13 6.33
C MET A 13 -5.13 10.26 5.39
N MET A 14 -5.93 11.31 5.23
CA MET A 14 -5.54 12.49 4.42
C MET A 14 -4.37 13.29 5.01
N CYS A 15 -4.09 13.16 6.31
CA CYS A 15 -3.00 13.86 6.98
C CYS A 15 -1.64 13.12 6.90
N LEU A 16 -1.62 11.90 6.33
CA LEU A 16 -0.44 11.03 6.29
C LEU A 16 0.25 11.00 4.92
N SER A 17 0.10 12.04 4.10
CA SER A 17 0.92 12.19 2.88
C SER A 17 2.39 12.32 3.29
N GLY A 18 3.09 11.18 3.32
CA GLY A 18 4.45 11.06 3.81
C GLY A 18 5.40 11.90 2.98
N ALA A 19 6.24 12.67 3.66
CA ALA A 19 7.44 13.20 3.05
C ALA A 19 8.39 12.03 2.76
N ALA A 20 8.67 11.76 1.49
CA ALA A 20 9.72 10.84 1.11
C ALA A 20 11.07 11.46 1.50
N PHE A 21 11.62 11.03 2.64
CA PHE A 21 13.01 11.32 3.00
C PHE A 21 13.91 10.30 2.32
N ALA A 22 15.09 10.75 1.86
CA ALA A 22 16.12 9.83 1.42
C ALA A 22 16.55 9.00 2.64
N GLU A 23 16.20 7.71 2.65
CA GLU A 23 16.53 6.79 3.74
C GLU A 23 18.05 6.63 3.86
N ASP A 24 18.58 6.97 5.02
CA ASP A 24 19.85 6.42 5.47
C ASP A 24 19.63 4.92 5.74
N GLU A 25 20.48 4.03 5.22
CA GLU A 25 20.34 2.57 5.40
C GLU A 25 20.29 2.15 6.89
N SER A 26 20.68 3.04 7.80
CA SER A 26 20.64 2.82 9.25
C SER A 26 19.34 3.26 9.95
N GLU A 27 18.38 3.84 9.22
CA GLU A 27 17.09 4.27 9.78
C GLU A 27 15.94 3.33 9.42
N ILE A 28 14.88 3.33 10.24
CA ILE A 28 13.65 2.59 9.95
C ILE A 28 12.75 3.49 9.09
N GLY A 29 12.47 3.08 7.87
CA GLY A 29 11.50 3.72 6.98
C GLY A 29 10.09 3.21 7.22
N PHE A 30 9.13 4.10 7.03
CA PHE A 30 7.70 3.80 7.09
C PHE A 30 6.97 4.55 5.97
N GLU A 31 6.17 3.82 5.20
CA GLU A 31 5.29 4.36 4.18
C GLU A 31 3.87 3.84 4.39
N MET A 32 2.86 4.66 4.12
CA MET A 32 1.45 4.27 4.16
C MET A 32 0.73 4.87 2.96
N THR A 33 -0.16 4.09 2.36
CA THR A 33 -1.03 4.51 1.25
C THR A 33 -2.49 4.25 1.60
N ALA A 34 -3.37 5.06 1.03
CA ALA A 34 -4.80 5.01 1.29
C ALA A 34 -5.56 5.51 0.06
N ASP A 35 -5.75 4.62 -0.91
CA ASP A 35 -6.33 4.99 -2.20
C ASP A 35 -7.83 4.68 -2.26
N PHE A 36 -8.59 5.55 -2.91
CA PHE A 36 -10.04 5.39 -3.06
C PHE A 36 -10.43 5.51 -4.53
N PHE A 37 -10.98 4.43 -5.08
CA PHE A 37 -11.33 4.32 -6.49
C PHE A 37 -12.78 3.91 -6.66
N ASN A 38 -13.37 4.20 -7.83
CA ASN A 38 -14.73 3.81 -8.16
C ASN A 38 -14.84 2.44 -8.87
N LYS A 39 -13.69 1.81 -9.16
CA LYS A 39 -13.55 0.47 -9.75
C LYS A 39 -12.20 -0.13 -9.37
N TYR A 40 -12.13 -1.46 -9.33
CA TYR A 40 -10.86 -2.20 -9.30
C TYR A 40 -10.67 -2.97 -10.61
N ILE A 41 -9.74 -2.51 -11.44
CA ILE A 41 -9.39 -3.15 -12.72
C ILE A 41 -7.98 -3.72 -12.62
N TRP A 42 -7.84 -5.04 -12.76
CA TRP A 42 -6.56 -5.73 -12.65
C TRP A 42 -6.30 -6.56 -13.89
N ARG A 43 -5.14 -6.34 -14.54
CA ARG A 43 -4.72 -7.03 -15.78
C ARG A 43 -5.80 -7.04 -16.88
N GLY A 44 -6.63 -5.98 -16.94
CA GLY A 44 -7.72 -5.81 -17.91
C GLY A 44 -9.07 -6.40 -17.48
N GLN A 45 -9.17 -7.05 -16.33
CA GLN A 45 -10.41 -7.56 -15.76
C GLN A 45 -11.01 -6.53 -14.80
N ASN A 46 -12.30 -6.25 -14.95
CA ASN A 46 -13.04 -5.44 -13.99
C ASN A 46 -13.47 -6.35 -12.82
N LEU A 47 -12.72 -6.31 -11.74
CA LEU A 47 -12.92 -7.18 -10.57
C LEU A 47 -13.98 -6.61 -9.62
N VAL A 48 -14.05 -5.28 -9.51
CA VAL A 48 -15.07 -4.58 -8.73
C VAL A 48 -15.57 -3.40 -9.55
N ASP A 49 -16.85 -3.42 -9.94
CA ASP A 49 -17.46 -2.36 -10.77
C ASP A 49 -18.00 -1.18 -9.96
N ASP A 50 -17.60 -1.06 -8.70
CA ASP A 50 -18.06 -0.06 -7.75
C ASP A 50 -16.93 0.38 -6.81
N TRP A 51 -17.22 1.24 -5.83
CA TRP A 51 -16.24 1.84 -4.93
C TRP A 51 -15.38 0.80 -4.21
N VAL A 52 -14.07 1.04 -4.20
CA VAL A 52 -13.07 0.27 -3.45
C VAL A 52 -12.15 1.19 -2.67
N PHE A 53 -11.59 0.66 -1.59
CA PHE A 53 -10.56 1.31 -0.82
C PHE A 53 -9.33 0.42 -0.73
N GLN A 54 -8.15 0.97 -1.05
CA GLN A 54 -6.92 0.22 -1.19
C GLN A 54 -5.88 0.73 -0.19
N PRO A 55 -5.85 0.21 1.04
CA PRO A 55 -4.81 0.54 2.00
C PRO A 55 -3.51 -0.18 1.68
N GLY A 56 -2.39 0.49 1.95
CA GLY A 56 -1.06 -0.11 1.92
C GLY A 56 -0.18 0.42 3.05
N ALA A 57 0.80 -0.38 3.45
CA ALA A 57 1.81 0.02 4.41
C ALA A 57 3.12 -0.73 4.16
N THR A 58 4.23 -0.03 4.31
CA THR A 58 5.58 -0.58 4.16
C THR A 58 6.43 -0.20 5.37
N VAL A 59 7.24 -1.14 5.83
CA VAL A 59 8.33 -0.89 6.76
C VAL A 59 9.64 -1.33 6.12
N SER A 60 10.67 -0.49 6.22
CA SER A 60 11.99 -0.73 5.63
C SER A 60 13.10 -0.49 6.64
N TYR A 61 14.19 -1.24 6.50
CA TYR A 61 15.41 -1.07 7.30
C TYR A 61 16.60 -1.76 6.62
N GLY A 62 17.69 -1.04 6.39
CA GLY A 62 18.94 -1.61 5.88
C GLY A 62 18.79 -2.39 4.57
N GLY A 63 17.98 -1.88 3.65
CA GLY A 63 17.68 -2.52 2.37
C GLY A 63 16.61 -3.61 2.41
N LEU A 64 16.21 -4.10 3.59
CA LEU A 64 15.07 -5.01 3.73
C LEU A 64 13.77 -4.19 3.80
N SER A 65 12.75 -4.58 3.06
CA SER A 65 11.40 -4.02 3.18
C SER A 65 10.33 -5.10 3.24
N ALA A 66 9.33 -4.87 4.07
CA ALA A 66 8.12 -5.68 4.15
C ALA A 66 6.91 -4.77 3.95
N SER A 67 6.02 -5.15 3.03
CA SER A 67 4.83 -4.36 2.74
C SER A 67 3.56 -5.19 2.72
N PHE A 68 2.46 -4.50 2.95
CA PHE A 68 1.09 -4.97 2.82
C PHE A 68 0.37 -4.06 1.85
N TRP A 69 -0.45 -4.66 0.99
CA TRP A 69 -1.45 -3.98 0.19
C TRP A 69 -2.74 -4.80 0.22
N GLY A 70 -3.90 -4.15 0.14
CA GLY A 70 -5.16 -4.88 -0.04
C GLY A 70 -6.19 -4.07 -0.81
N ASN A 71 -7.13 -4.77 -1.44
CA ASN A 71 -8.32 -4.17 -2.05
C ASN A 71 -9.56 -4.49 -1.22
N LEU A 72 -10.21 -3.47 -0.66
CA LEU A 72 -11.43 -3.57 0.13
C LEU A 72 -12.65 -3.14 -0.69
N ASP A 73 -13.64 -4.03 -0.82
CA ASP A 73 -14.90 -3.74 -1.50
C ASP A 73 -15.76 -2.85 -0.60
N MET A 74 -16.11 -1.65 -1.04
CA MET A 74 -16.88 -0.70 -0.21
C MET A 74 -18.39 -0.85 -0.38
N THR A 75 -18.83 -1.63 -1.36
CA THR A 75 -20.22 -1.91 -1.66
C THR A 75 -20.46 -3.41 -1.83
N ASP A 76 -21.70 -3.81 -2.01
CA ASP A 76 -22.09 -5.23 -2.10
C ASP A 76 -22.17 -5.74 -3.54
N GLU A 77 -21.51 -5.07 -4.50
CA GLU A 77 -21.55 -5.42 -5.93
C GLU A 77 -21.19 -6.89 -6.18
N ASN A 78 -20.21 -7.41 -5.45
CA ASN A 78 -19.77 -8.80 -5.52
C ASN A 78 -20.30 -9.69 -4.37
N GLY A 79 -21.21 -9.18 -3.52
CA GLY A 79 -21.65 -9.87 -2.31
C GLY A 79 -20.62 -9.88 -1.16
N SER A 80 -19.63 -8.99 -1.22
CA SER A 80 -18.46 -8.94 -0.33
C SER A 80 -18.25 -7.56 0.30
N SER A 81 -19.33 -6.84 0.60
CA SER A 81 -19.23 -5.49 1.18
C SER A 81 -18.44 -5.47 2.50
N GLY A 82 -17.39 -4.66 2.54
CA GLY A 82 -16.48 -4.53 3.67
C GLY A 82 -15.48 -5.67 3.82
N GLU A 83 -15.32 -6.50 2.79
CA GLU A 83 -14.35 -7.59 2.74
C GLU A 83 -13.19 -7.25 1.80
N PHE A 84 -12.01 -7.81 2.08
CA PHE A 84 -10.87 -7.68 1.18
C PHE A 84 -11.00 -8.70 0.05
N SER A 85 -11.09 -8.23 -1.20
CA SER A 85 -11.08 -9.09 -2.38
C SER A 85 -9.68 -9.60 -2.72
N GLU A 86 -8.64 -8.87 -2.31
CA GLU A 86 -7.23 -9.21 -2.53
C GLU A 86 -6.39 -8.65 -1.38
N ILE A 87 -5.38 -9.43 -0.97
CA ILE A 87 -4.36 -9.03 -0.01
C ILE A 87 -3.03 -9.54 -0.54
N ASP A 88 -2.08 -8.63 -0.68
CA ASP A 88 -0.72 -8.92 -1.09
C ASP A 88 0.24 -8.55 0.04
N LEU A 89 1.19 -9.45 0.30
CA LEU A 89 2.26 -9.24 1.25
C LEU A 89 3.58 -9.37 0.49
N THR A 90 4.38 -8.31 0.49
CA THR A 90 5.67 -8.33 -0.19
C THR A 90 6.80 -8.35 0.81
N LEU A 91 7.83 -9.14 0.52
CA LEU A 91 9.12 -9.07 1.19
C LEU A 91 10.20 -8.86 0.12
N GLU A 92 10.99 -7.80 0.28
CA GLU A 92 12.01 -7.40 -0.67
C GLU A 92 13.32 -7.07 0.05
N TYR A 93 14.45 -7.37 -0.61
CA TYR A 93 15.75 -6.84 -0.27
C TYR A 93 16.32 -6.09 -1.47
N SER A 94 16.73 -4.84 -1.27
CA SER A 94 17.32 -3.98 -2.29
C SER A 94 18.59 -3.30 -1.80
N GLY A 95 19.41 -2.86 -2.74
CA GLY A 95 20.66 -2.17 -2.43
C GLY A 95 21.40 -1.69 -3.67
N GLN A 96 22.57 -1.10 -3.45
CA GLN A 96 23.43 -0.54 -4.47
C GLN A 96 24.70 -1.37 -4.65
N PHE A 97 25.22 -1.45 -5.88
CA PHE A 97 26.53 -2.05 -6.11
C PHE A 97 27.64 -1.16 -5.53
N PRO A 98 28.54 -1.70 -4.68
CA PRO A 98 29.61 -0.90 -4.08
C PRO A 98 30.50 -0.22 -5.14
N GLY A 99 30.61 1.11 -5.06
CA GLY A 99 31.41 1.93 -5.97
C GLY A 99 30.74 2.23 -7.32
N ILE A 100 29.46 1.89 -7.50
CA ILE A 100 28.68 2.21 -8.70
C ILE A 100 27.33 2.84 -8.29
N ASP A 101 27.36 4.16 -8.06
CA ASP A 101 26.23 4.94 -7.53
C ASP A 101 25.02 5.04 -8.48
N ILE A 102 25.13 4.55 -9.72
CA ILE A 102 24.02 4.55 -10.70
C ILE A 102 23.33 3.19 -10.85
N LEU A 103 23.87 2.12 -10.23
CA LEU A 103 23.34 0.76 -10.41
C LEU A 103 22.84 0.18 -9.08
N GLY A 104 21.55 -0.15 -9.04
CA GLY A 104 20.90 -0.85 -7.93
C GLY A 104 20.50 -2.28 -8.29
N TYR A 105 20.21 -3.09 -7.28
CA TYR A 105 19.62 -4.41 -7.40
C TYR A 105 18.48 -4.58 -6.38
N SER A 106 17.52 -5.44 -6.70
CA SER A 106 16.54 -5.92 -5.74
C SER A 106 16.12 -7.36 -6.02
N VAL A 107 15.70 -8.05 -4.97
CA VAL A 107 15.07 -9.37 -5.04
C VAL A 107 13.92 -9.39 -4.04
N GLY A 108 12.77 -9.90 -4.46
CA GLY A 108 11.60 -9.94 -3.61
C GLY A 108 10.61 -11.01 -4.02
N MET A 109 9.62 -11.20 -3.17
CA MET A 109 8.48 -12.08 -3.39
C MET A 109 7.20 -11.39 -2.94
N ILE A 110 6.12 -11.73 -3.64
CA ILE A 110 4.73 -11.34 -3.38
C ILE A 110 3.89 -12.62 -3.38
#